data_AF-A0A942D0T4-F1
#
_entry.id   AF-A0A942D0T4-F1
#
_cell.length_a   1.000
_cell.length_b   1.000
_cell.length_c   1.000
_cell.angle_alpha   90.00
_cell.angle_beta   90.00
_cell.angle_gamma   90.00
#
_symmetry.space_group_name_H-M   'P 1'
#
loop_
_entity.id
_entity.type
_entity.pdbx_description
1 polymer ?
#
loop_
_entity_poly.entity_id
_entity_poly.type
_entity_poly.pdbx_seq_one_letter_code
_entity_poly.pdbx_strand_id
1 'polypeptide(L)'
;MIFFRCRSDEGVVLSAWTLPLIVAAIAVAIVGGFYLGGPGLGLAVGALAASTIVVLAARAEPRGPIVPAPLHDLRRHILLVSRSPLEDPRTVEDIVDLCAAVDPCAADNEVSLLVPRSTRLLDRWSGERRPTLEAAQRRCVLSLAALAKAGLAAQANVGDEDVVQAVEDRLRTYPATDVILVTADEERTEAAEVAAELRARLQTDFLHLEPTGPSVPVAPRERGHRFAP
;
A
#
# COMPACT_ATOMS: atom_id res chain seq x y z
N MET A 1 -11.78 18.48 -21.25
CA MET A 1 -10.43 18.59 -21.83
C MET A 1 -9.50 18.99 -20.69
N ILE A 2 -9.03 18.01 -19.92
CA ILE A 2 -8.23 18.23 -18.71
C ILE A 2 -6.76 18.04 -19.07
N PHE A 3 -5.97 19.07 -18.77
CA PHE A 3 -4.53 19.15 -19.02
C PHE A 3 -3.79 18.08 -18.21
N PHE A 4 -3.17 17.12 -18.90
CA PHE A 4 -2.15 16.25 -18.32
C PHE A 4 -0.91 17.12 -18.01
N ARG A 5 -0.67 17.40 -16.73
CA ARG A 5 0.53 18.09 -16.28
C ARG A 5 1.63 17.05 -16.09
N CYS A 6 2.47 16.90 -17.12
CA CYS A 6 3.69 16.11 -17.06
C CYS A 6 4.62 16.78 -16.03
N ARG A 7 4.66 16.26 -14.80
CA ARG A 7 5.66 16.64 -13.80
C ARG A 7 6.91 15.83 -14.14
N SER A 8 7.92 16.49 -14.69
CA SER A 8 9.21 15.91 -14.98
C SER A 8 9.82 15.40 -13.68
N ASP A 9 10.03 14.09 -13.57
CA ASP A 9 10.94 13.47 -12.61
C ASP A 9 12.34 14.04 -12.87
N GLU A 10 12.79 14.98 -12.03
CA GLU A 10 14.22 15.26 -11.90
C GLU A 10 14.84 14.07 -11.16
N GLY A 11 15.06 12.99 -11.91
CA GLY A 11 15.92 11.91 -11.48
C GLY A 11 17.27 12.52 -11.10
N VAL A 12 17.73 12.25 -9.87
CA VAL A 12 19.07 12.65 -9.43
C VAL A 12 20.07 11.98 -10.38
N VAL A 13 20.54 12.73 -11.38
CA VAL A 13 21.57 12.27 -12.31
C VAL A 13 22.89 12.27 -11.55
N LEU A 14 23.18 11.17 -10.85
CA LEU A 14 24.47 10.96 -10.23
C LEU A 14 25.50 10.82 -11.36
N SER A 15 26.40 11.80 -11.44
CA SER A 15 27.54 11.71 -12.35
C SER A 15 28.28 10.39 -12.13
N ALA A 16 28.74 9.72 -13.20
CA ALA A 16 29.42 8.42 -13.08
C ALA A 16 30.63 8.43 -12.12
N TRP A 17 31.15 9.62 -11.80
CA TRP A 17 32.29 9.84 -10.92
C TRP A 17 31.94 9.99 -9.43
N THR A 18 30.67 10.11 -9.07
CA THR A 18 30.27 10.25 -7.65
C THR A 18 30.53 8.97 -6.86
N LEU A 19 30.38 7.81 -7.51
CA LEU A 19 30.58 6.49 -6.92
C LEU A 19 32.03 6.25 -6.48
N PRO A 20 33.07 6.45 -7.33
CA PRO A 20 34.46 6.29 -6.89
C PRO A 20 34.87 7.31 -5.83
N LEU A 21 34.29 8.52 -5.81
CA LEU A 21 34.61 9.53 -4.80
C LEU A 21 34.11 9.14 -3.40
N ILE A 22 32.90 8.56 -3.30
CA ILE A 22 32.36 8.03 -2.04
C ILE A 22 33.26 6.89 -1.53
N VAL A 23 33.66 5.97 -2.42
CA VAL A 23 34.56 4.86 -2.06
C VAL A 23 35.91 5.37 -1.58
N ALA A 24 36.50 6.36 -2.26
CA ALA A 24 37.76 6.96 -1.86
C ALA A 24 37.67 7.65 -0.49
N ALA A 25 36.59 8.39 -0.23
CA ALA A 25 36.38 9.05 1.06
C ALA A 25 36.29 8.04 2.22
N ILE A 26 35.57 6.93 2.02
CA ILE A 26 35.49 5.84 3.02
C ILE A 26 36.87 5.20 3.23
N ALA A 27 37.60 4.88 2.16
CA ALA A 27 38.91 4.27 2.24
C ALA A 27 39.94 5.16 2.97
N VAL A 28 39.96 6.46 2.65
CA VAL A 28 40.86 7.43 3.29
C VAL A 28 40.56 7.57 4.78
N ALA A 29 39.28 7.61 5.18
CA ALA A 29 38.90 7.67 6.59
C ALA A 29 39.35 6.43 7.38
N ILE A 30 39.20 5.23 6.81
CA ILE A 30 39.63 3.96 7.42
C ILE A 30 41.17 3.92 7.56
N VAL A 31 41.90 4.22 6.48
CA VAL A 31 43.37 4.21 6.46
C VAL A 31 43.94 5.29 7.39
N GLY A 32 43.37 6.49 7.39
CA GLY A 32 43.74 7.57 8.30
C GLY A 32 43.54 7.20 9.77
N GLY A 33 42.41 6.57 10.11
CA GLY A 33 42.15 6.08 11.47
C GLY A 33 43.17 5.03 11.94
N PHE A 34 43.59 4.13 11.04
CA PHE A 34 44.64 3.14 11.32
C PHE A 34 46.01 3.78 11.57
N TYR A 35 46.38 4.79 10.77
CA TYR A 35 47.69 5.44 10.87
C TYR A 35 47.83 6.36 12.09
N LEU A 36 46.76 7.07 12.49
CA LEU A 36 46.84 8.03 13.60
C LEU A 36 46.56 7.42 14.98
N GLY A 37 45.72 6.38 15.06
CA GLY A 37 45.20 5.86 16.34
C GLY A 37 45.63 4.44 16.71
N GLY A 38 46.36 3.76 15.83
CA GLY A 38 46.68 2.34 15.98
C GLY A 38 45.49 1.40 15.67
N PRO A 39 45.70 0.07 15.79
CA PRO A 39 44.76 -0.94 15.29
C PRO A 39 43.34 -0.86 15.89
N GLY A 40 43.23 -0.48 17.17
CA GLY A 40 41.94 -0.39 17.85
C GLY A 40 41.05 0.75 17.33
N LEU A 41 41.64 1.92 17.07
CA LEU A 41 40.92 3.08 16.54
C LEU A 41 40.50 2.87 15.08
N GLY A 42 41.37 2.26 14.27
CA GLY A 42 41.06 1.89 12.89
C GLY A 42 39.87 0.93 12.80
N LEU A 43 39.80 -0.08 13.68
CA LEU A 43 38.66 -0.99 13.75
C LEU A 43 37.38 -0.28 14.20
N ALA A 44 37.45 0.61 15.19
CA ALA A 44 36.28 1.35 15.67
C ALA A 44 35.68 2.26 14.59
N VAL A 45 36.52 3.01 13.87
CA VAL A 45 36.09 3.89 12.77
C VAL A 45 35.56 3.07 11.60
N GLY A 46 36.24 1.98 11.24
CA GLY A 46 35.78 1.07 10.19
C GLY A 46 34.44 0.43 10.50
N ALA A 47 34.24 -0.05 11.74
CA ALA A 47 32.97 -0.60 12.19
C ALA A 47 31.85 0.46 12.16
N LEU A 48 32.11 1.67 12.64
CA LEU A 48 31.12 2.76 12.62
C LEU A 48 30.75 3.16 11.19
N ALA A 49 31.71 3.26 10.28
CA ALA A 49 31.46 3.54 8.87
C ALA A 49 30.62 2.42 8.23
N ALA A 50 31.01 1.16 8.42
CA ALA A 50 30.26 0.02 7.91
C ALA A 50 28.83 -0.05 8.47
N SER A 51 28.66 0.10 9.78
CA SER A 51 27.34 0.15 10.42
C SER A 51 26.49 1.31 9.90
N THR A 52 27.09 2.49 9.71
CA THR A 52 26.37 3.66 9.17
C THR A 52 25.91 3.40 7.74
N ILE A 53 26.76 2.81 6.89
CA ILE A 53 26.41 2.44 5.52
C ILE A 53 25.29 1.40 5.52
N VAL A 54 25.36 0.37 6.37
CA VAL A 54 24.30 -0.65 6.48
C VAL A 54 22.98 -0.02 6.90
N VAL A 55 22.98 0.87 7.90
CA VAL A 55 21.77 1.57 8.36
C VAL A 55 21.21 2.49 7.28
N LEU A 56 22.06 3.23 6.57
CA LEU A 56 21.63 4.10 5.48
C LEU A 56 21.09 3.29 4.31
N ALA A 57 21.75 2.19 3.92
CA ALA A 57 21.29 1.32 2.84
C ALA A 57 19.96 0.62 3.19
N ALA A 58 19.79 0.16 4.42
CA ALA A 58 18.53 -0.40 4.90
C ALA A 58 17.39 0.65 4.97
N ARG A 59 17.72 1.94 5.03
CA ARG A 59 16.75 3.04 4.99
C ARG A 59 16.52 3.63 3.61
N ALA A 60 17.50 3.50 2.72
CA ALA A 60 17.46 3.99 1.36
C ALA A 60 16.89 2.89 0.45
N GLU A 61 15.63 2.52 0.66
CA GLU A 61 14.91 1.75 -0.36
C GLU A 61 14.53 2.71 -1.50
N PRO A 62 15.03 2.50 -2.73
CA PRO A 62 14.63 3.30 -3.89
C PRO A 62 13.20 2.93 -4.25
N ARG A 63 12.24 3.59 -3.60
CA ARG A 63 10.81 3.36 -3.82
C ARG A 63 10.36 4.26 -4.96
N GLY A 64 10.49 3.74 -6.18
CA GLY A 64 10.00 4.39 -7.39
C GLY A 64 8.48 4.56 -7.40
N PRO A 65 7.95 5.34 -8.36
CA PRO A 65 6.51 5.45 -8.55
C PRO A 65 5.90 4.08 -8.85
N ILE A 66 4.73 3.82 -8.27
CA ILE A 66 3.99 2.59 -8.52
C ILE A 66 3.15 2.81 -9.77
N VAL A 67 3.53 2.14 -10.86
CA VAL A 67 2.88 2.24 -12.16
C VAL A 67 2.05 0.97 -12.39
N PRO A 68 0.73 1.10 -12.67
CA PRO A 68 -0.10 -0.06 -12.99
C PRO A 68 0.29 -0.66 -14.34
N ALA A 69 -0.06 -1.93 -14.52
CA ALA A 69 -0.04 -2.59 -15.82
C ALA A 69 -0.87 -1.77 -16.83
N PRO A 70 -0.47 -1.73 -18.11
CA PRO A 70 -1.22 -1.00 -19.11
C PRO A 70 -2.66 -1.52 -19.19
N LEU A 71 -3.62 -0.62 -19.37
CA LEU A 71 -5.02 -1.00 -19.60
C LEU A 71 -5.14 -1.69 -20.98
N HIS A 72 -5.78 -2.86 -21.03
CA HIS A 72 -5.99 -3.61 -22.28
C HIS A 72 -7.43 -3.51 -22.79
N ASP A 73 -8.33 -2.94 -21.99
CA ASP A 73 -9.74 -2.74 -22.30
C ASP A 73 -10.19 -1.32 -21.90
N LEU A 74 -11.49 -1.04 -22.03
CA LEU A 74 -12.11 0.22 -21.59
C LEU A 74 -12.83 0.07 -20.25
N ARG A 75 -12.66 -1.07 -19.57
CA ARG A 75 -13.34 -1.36 -18.31
C ARG A 75 -12.58 -0.70 -17.17
N ARG A 76 -13.30 -0.28 -16.14
CA ARG A 76 -12.66 0.14 -14.90
C ARG A 76 -12.28 -1.08 -14.08
N HIS A 77 -11.02 -1.10 -13.69
CA HIS A 77 -10.43 -2.10 -12.82
C HIS A 77 -10.22 -1.50 -11.44
N ILE A 78 -10.92 -2.02 -10.43
CA ILE A 78 -10.85 -1.50 -9.06
C ILE A 78 -10.07 -2.49 -8.20
N LEU A 79 -8.98 -2.03 -7.60
CA LEU A 79 -8.19 -2.80 -6.63
C LEU A 79 -8.64 -2.43 -5.21
N LEU A 80 -9.37 -3.34 -4.56
CA LEU A 80 -9.78 -3.22 -3.17
C LEU A 80 -8.74 -3.87 -2.26
N VAL A 81 -8.17 -3.15 -1.32
CA VAL A 81 -7.14 -3.66 -0.40
C VAL A 81 -7.73 -3.69 1.01
N SER A 82 -7.83 -4.88 1.61
CA SER A 82 -8.41 -5.05 2.95
C SER A 82 -7.47 -5.82 3.87
N ARG A 83 -7.10 -5.19 4.99
CA ARG A 83 -6.26 -5.82 6.03
C ARG A 83 -7.09 -6.62 7.04
N SER A 84 -8.28 -6.12 7.36
CA SER A 84 -9.29 -6.78 8.20
C SER A 84 -10.31 -7.55 7.34
N PRO A 85 -11.00 -8.55 7.90
CA PRO A 85 -12.13 -9.17 7.22
C PRO A 85 -13.26 -8.14 7.07
N LEU A 86 -13.87 -8.08 5.87
CA LEU A 86 -15.03 -7.23 5.59
C LEU A 86 -16.31 -7.87 6.14
N GLU A 87 -16.47 -7.83 7.46
CA GLU A 87 -17.66 -8.39 8.13
C GLU A 87 -18.74 -7.33 8.40
N ASP A 88 -18.34 -6.06 8.49
CA ASP A 88 -19.26 -4.96 8.72
C ASP A 88 -20.10 -4.65 7.46
N PRO A 89 -21.44 -4.83 7.51
CA PRO A 89 -22.29 -4.59 6.36
C PRO A 89 -22.23 -3.16 5.82
N ARG A 90 -22.00 -2.17 6.70
CA ARG A 90 -21.93 -0.75 6.29
C ARG A 90 -20.71 -0.47 5.45
N THR A 91 -19.56 -0.97 5.88
CA THR A 91 -18.32 -0.90 5.09
C THR A 91 -18.51 -1.55 3.72
N VAL A 92 -19.21 -2.68 3.66
CA VAL A 92 -19.51 -3.36 2.38
C VAL A 92 -20.46 -2.53 1.51
N GLU A 93 -21.51 -1.95 2.10
CA GLU A 93 -22.43 -1.04 1.40
C GLU A 93 -21.71 0.19 0.87
N ASP A 94 -20.86 0.85 1.67
CA ASP A 94 -20.05 2.00 1.25
C ASP A 94 -19.14 1.63 0.07
N ILE A 95 -18.50 0.45 0.09
CA ILE A 95 -17.69 -0.05 -1.02
C ILE A 95 -18.53 -0.25 -2.28
N VAL A 96 -19.73 -0.82 -2.15
CA VAL A 96 -20.64 -1.04 -3.29
C VAL A 96 -21.11 0.30 -3.86
N ASP A 97 -21.52 1.24 -3.02
CA ASP A 97 -21.95 2.57 -3.41
C ASP A 97 -20.83 3.35 -4.10
N LEU A 98 -19.59 3.23 -3.60
CA LEU A 98 -18.41 3.79 -4.24
C LEU A 98 -18.14 3.16 -5.61
N CYS A 99 -18.17 1.83 -5.70
CA CYS A 99 -17.99 1.13 -6.97
C CYS A 99 -19.08 1.52 -7.99
N ALA A 100 -20.31 1.76 -7.54
CA ALA A 100 -21.44 2.15 -8.38
C ALA A 100 -21.42 3.66 -8.75
N ALA A 101 -20.95 4.53 -7.85
CA ALA A 101 -20.83 5.96 -8.11
C ALA A 101 -19.72 6.28 -9.12
N VAL A 102 -18.70 5.45 -9.17
CA VAL A 102 -17.57 5.59 -10.11
C VAL A 102 -18.00 5.24 -11.55
N ASP A 103 -18.95 4.33 -11.75
CA ASP A 103 -19.61 4.10 -13.05
C ASP A 103 -21.07 3.58 -12.90
N PRO A 104 -22.10 4.34 -13.29
CA PRO A 104 -23.49 3.90 -13.26
C PRO A 104 -23.80 2.75 -14.23
N CYS A 105 -22.93 2.44 -15.18
CA CYS A 105 -22.97 1.25 -16.03
C CYS A 105 -22.21 0.06 -15.42
N ALA A 106 -22.11 0.01 -14.08
CA ALA A 106 -21.40 -0.92 -13.18
C ALA A 106 -21.39 -2.43 -13.52
N ALA A 107 -22.15 -2.89 -14.51
CA ALA A 107 -22.15 -4.29 -14.96
C ALA A 107 -20.79 -4.77 -15.51
N ASP A 108 -19.91 -3.84 -15.91
CA ASP A 108 -18.61 -4.15 -16.52
C ASP A 108 -17.40 -3.82 -15.63
N ASN A 109 -17.60 -3.43 -14.36
CA ASN A 109 -16.51 -3.16 -13.44
C ASN A 109 -15.88 -4.47 -12.97
N GLU A 110 -14.57 -4.62 -13.16
CA GLU A 110 -13.82 -5.75 -12.63
C GLU A 110 -13.21 -5.34 -11.30
N VAL A 111 -13.61 -6.01 -10.21
CA VAL A 111 -13.10 -5.73 -8.87
C VAL A 111 -12.15 -6.83 -8.42
N SER A 112 -10.96 -6.45 -7.97
CA SER A 112 -9.96 -7.36 -7.40
C SER A 112 -9.74 -7.00 -5.93
N LEU A 113 -10.09 -7.90 -5.03
CA LEU A 113 -9.74 -7.86 -3.61
C LEU A 113 -8.31 -8.37 -3.39
N LEU A 114 -7.50 -7.59 -2.68
CA LEU A 114 -6.17 -7.94 -2.19
C LEU A 114 -6.21 -8.00 -0.67
N VAL A 115 -5.87 -9.16 -0.11
CA VAL A 115 -5.74 -9.35 1.33
C VAL A 115 -4.26 -9.57 1.68
N PRO A 116 -3.57 -8.57 2.25
CA PRO A 116 -2.20 -8.71 2.71
C PRO A 116 -2.11 -9.74 3.84
N ARG A 117 -0.96 -10.41 3.91
CA ARG A 117 -0.66 -11.26 5.06
C ARG A 117 -0.44 -10.37 6.27
N SER A 118 -0.88 -10.84 7.43
CA SER A 118 -0.52 -10.19 8.70
C SER A 118 0.47 -11.10 9.40
N THR A 119 1.70 -10.66 9.61
CA THR A 119 2.65 -11.36 10.46
C THR A 119 2.81 -10.57 11.74
N ARG A 120 2.65 -11.22 12.88
CA ARG A 120 3.08 -10.60 14.14
C ARG A 120 4.58 -10.79 14.29
N LEU A 121 5.19 -9.89 15.04
CA LEU A 121 6.64 -9.91 15.29
C LEU A 121 7.10 -11.28 15.82
N LEU A 122 6.30 -11.95 16.65
CA LEU A 122 6.58 -13.30 17.15
C LEU A 122 6.54 -14.38 16.05
N ASP A 123 5.62 -14.28 15.09
CA ASP A 123 5.49 -15.24 13.97
C ASP A 123 6.68 -15.18 13.02
N ARG A 124 7.28 -13.98 12.86
CA ARG A 124 8.49 -13.79 12.06
C ARG A 124 9.69 -14.51 12.66
N TRP A 125 9.79 -14.58 14.00
CA TRP A 125 10.89 -15.25 14.69
C TRP A 125 10.71 -16.76 14.79
N SER A 126 9.48 -17.26 14.87
CA SER A 126 9.21 -18.70 14.85
C SER A 126 9.38 -19.33 13.46
N GLY A 127 9.47 -18.51 12.40
CA GLY A 127 9.56 -18.98 11.01
C GLY A 127 8.25 -19.62 10.52
N GLU A 128 7.15 -19.45 11.23
CA GLU A 128 5.88 -20.10 10.94
C GLU A 128 5.14 -19.39 9.79
N ARG A 129 5.40 -19.86 8.57
CA ARG A 129 4.78 -19.30 7.34
C ARG A 129 3.37 -19.85 7.05
N ARG A 130 2.99 -21.01 7.58
CA ARG A 130 1.69 -21.65 7.26
C ARG A 130 0.50 -21.00 7.98
N PRO A 131 0.55 -20.74 9.31
CA PRO A 131 -0.59 -20.14 10.02
C PRO A 131 -0.94 -18.74 9.51
N THR A 132 0.06 -17.97 9.11
CA THR A 132 -0.12 -16.61 8.57
C THR A 132 -0.74 -16.61 7.18
N LEU A 133 -0.47 -17.63 6.35
CA LEU A 133 -1.16 -17.81 5.06
C LEU A 133 -2.62 -18.24 5.26
N GLU A 134 -2.87 -19.23 6.13
CA GLU A 134 -4.22 -19.72 6.42
C GLU A 134 -5.12 -18.62 6.98
N ALA A 135 -4.59 -17.77 7.88
CA ALA A 135 -5.31 -16.62 8.40
C ALA A 135 -5.65 -15.58 7.32
N ALA A 136 -4.74 -15.33 6.38
CA ALA A 136 -5.00 -14.43 5.25
C ALA A 136 -6.03 -15.02 4.28
N GLN A 137 -5.93 -16.33 3.96
CA GLN A 137 -6.90 -17.04 3.14
C GLN A 137 -8.29 -17.04 3.78
N ARG A 138 -8.39 -17.25 5.09
CA ARG A 138 -9.67 -17.18 5.80
C ARG A 138 -10.30 -15.79 5.70
N ARG A 139 -9.53 -14.72 5.93
CA ARG A 139 -9.98 -13.32 5.76
C ARG A 139 -10.42 -13.04 4.32
N CYS A 140 -9.67 -13.55 3.35
CA CYS A 140 -9.97 -13.46 1.93
C CYS A 140 -11.33 -14.09 1.60
N VAL A 141 -11.58 -15.33 2.06
CA VAL A 141 -12.85 -16.03 1.82
C VAL A 141 -14.02 -15.32 2.50
N LEU A 142 -13.87 -14.87 3.74
CA LEU A 142 -14.92 -14.14 4.46
C LEU A 142 -15.28 -12.83 3.76
N SER A 143 -14.27 -12.05 3.37
CA SER A 143 -14.48 -10.77 2.69
C SER A 143 -15.09 -10.96 1.31
N LEU A 144 -14.65 -11.98 0.57
CA LEU A 144 -15.23 -12.31 -0.74
C LEU A 144 -16.69 -12.74 -0.62
N ALA A 145 -17.04 -13.53 0.41
CA ALA A 145 -18.42 -13.92 0.66
C ALA A 145 -19.31 -12.72 1.01
N ALA A 146 -18.79 -11.76 1.79
CA ALA A 146 -19.51 -10.53 2.12
C ALA A 146 -19.77 -9.66 0.89
N LEU A 147 -18.77 -9.46 0.02
CA LEU A 147 -18.92 -8.73 -1.24
C LEU A 147 -19.91 -9.41 -2.18
N ALA A 148 -19.81 -10.73 -2.34
CA ALA A 148 -20.72 -11.51 -3.18
C ALA A 148 -22.18 -11.43 -2.68
N LYS A 149 -22.39 -11.46 -1.37
CA LYS A 149 -23.71 -11.27 -0.76
C LYS A 149 -24.30 -9.90 -1.06
N ALA A 150 -23.47 -8.87 -1.18
CA ALA A 150 -23.87 -7.52 -1.54
C ALA A 150 -24.02 -7.31 -3.07
N GLY A 151 -23.86 -8.36 -3.87
CA GLY A 151 -24.01 -8.31 -5.33
C GLY A 151 -22.77 -7.84 -6.08
N LEU A 152 -21.63 -7.73 -5.42
CA LEU A 152 -20.37 -7.31 -6.03
C LEU A 152 -19.52 -8.53 -6.39
N ALA A 153 -19.35 -8.76 -7.69
CA ALA A 153 -18.47 -9.82 -8.20
C ALA A 153 -17.01 -9.37 -8.11
N ALA A 154 -16.25 -9.99 -7.20
CA ALA A 154 -14.83 -9.72 -7.02
C ALA A 154 -13.98 -10.97 -7.24
N GLN A 155 -12.77 -10.78 -7.77
CA GLN A 155 -11.70 -11.77 -7.68
C GLN A 155 -10.88 -11.48 -6.43
N ALA A 156 -10.28 -12.48 -5.80
CA ALA A 156 -9.52 -12.27 -4.57
C ALA A 156 -8.11 -12.86 -4.66
N ASN A 157 -7.13 -12.13 -4.13
CA ASN A 157 -5.73 -12.49 -4.12
C ASN A 157 -5.15 -12.25 -2.73
N VAL A 158 -4.24 -13.13 -2.29
CA VAL A 158 -3.48 -12.95 -1.06
C VAL A 158 -2.14 -12.34 -1.41
N GLY A 159 -1.83 -11.21 -0.78
CA GLY A 159 -0.60 -10.44 -1.02
C GLY A 159 0.54 -10.77 -0.06
N ASP A 160 1.62 -10.00 -0.17
CA ASP A 160 2.72 -9.97 0.79
C ASP A 160 2.29 -9.40 2.16
N GLU A 161 3.18 -9.42 3.15
CA GLU A 161 2.96 -8.80 4.46
C GLU A 161 3.07 -7.28 4.41
N ASP A 162 3.98 -6.76 3.57
CA ASP A 162 4.05 -5.32 3.31
C ASP A 162 2.92 -4.94 2.34
N VAL A 163 1.99 -4.10 2.80
CA VAL A 163 0.82 -3.68 2.04
C VAL A 163 1.21 -2.90 0.79
N VAL A 164 2.23 -2.04 0.89
CA VAL A 164 2.69 -1.23 -0.24
C VAL A 164 3.31 -2.12 -1.30
N GLN A 165 4.16 -3.06 -0.87
CA GLN A 165 4.76 -4.07 -1.74
C GLN A 165 3.69 -4.97 -2.39
N ALA A 166 2.70 -5.43 -1.61
CA ALA A 166 1.62 -6.26 -2.10
C ALA A 166 0.77 -5.55 -3.17
N VAL A 167 0.51 -4.25 -2.97
CA VAL A 167 -0.18 -3.40 -3.95
C VAL A 167 0.67 -3.23 -5.20
N GLU A 168 1.96 -2.93 -5.05
CA GLU A 168 2.89 -2.80 -6.18
C GLU A 168 2.96 -4.08 -7.03
N ASP A 169 3.13 -5.23 -6.37
CA ASP A 169 3.17 -6.55 -7.03
C ASP A 169 1.87 -6.86 -7.76
N ARG A 170 0.72 -6.49 -7.16
CA ARG A 170 -0.58 -6.69 -7.80
C ARG A 170 -0.74 -5.76 -9.00
N LEU A 171 -0.42 -4.48 -8.86
CA LEU A 171 -0.52 -3.48 -9.93
C LEU A 171 0.40 -3.80 -11.11
N ARG A 172 1.49 -4.52 -10.90
CA ARG A 172 2.37 -5.01 -11.98
C ARG A 172 1.66 -5.93 -12.98
N THR A 173 0.63 -6.65 -12.54
CA THR A 173 -0.11 -7.62 -13.37
C THR A 173 -1.56 -7.20 -13.60
N TYR A 174 -2.15 -6.48 -12.65
CA TYR A 174 -3.54 -6.07 -12.67
C TYR A 174 -3.63 -4.56 -13.00
N PRO A 175 -4.28 -4.19 -14.11
CA PRO A 175 -4.29 -2.81 -14.60
C PRO A 175 -5.31 -1.93 -13.87
N ALA A 176 -5.19 -1.81 -12.54
CA ALA A 176 -6.13 -1.05 -11.74
C ALA A 176 -6.14 0.43 -12.14
N THR A 177 -7.33 1.00 -12.27
CA THR A 177 -7.57 2.43 -12.48
C THR A 177 -7.77 3.14 -11.13
N ASP A 178 -8.41 2.43 -10.19
CA ASP A 178 -8.76 2.94 -8.87
C ASP A 178 -8.25 1.97 -7.80
N VAL A 179 -7.63 2.50 -6.75
CA VAL A 179 -7.16 1.72 -5.59
C VAL A 179 -7.90 2.19 -4.35
N ILE A 180 -8.61 1.27 -3.69
CA ILE A 180 -9.38 1.55 -2.47
C ILE A 180 -8.73 0.78 -1.31
N LEU A 181 -8.16 1.49 -0.35
CA LEU A 181 -7.63 0.91 0.88
C LEU A 181 -8.70 0.97 1.99
N VAL A 182 -9.06 -0.18 2.55
CA VAL A 182 -10.01 -0.29 3.67
C VAL A 182 -9.26 -0.68 4.93
N THR A 183 -9.39 0.11 5.98
CA THR A 183 -8.58 -0.04 7.20
C THR A 183 -9.44 -0.08 8.45
N ALA A 184 -9.40 -1.13 9.25
CA ALA A 184 -10.12 -1.18 10.51
C ALA A 184 -9.61 -0.17 11.55
N ASP A 185 -10.47 0.19 12.50
CA ASP A 185 -10.21 1.17 13.58
C ASP A 185 -8.97 0.81 14.42
N GLU A 186 -8.75 -0.49 14.66
CA GLU A 186 -7.64 -1.03 15.46
C GLU A 186 -6.25 -0.79 14.83
N GLU A 187 -6.18 -0.49 13.53
CA GLU A 187 -4.94 -0.35 12.77
C GLU A 187 -4.66 1.10 12.32
N ARG A 188 -5.39 2.10 12.84
CA ARG A 188 -5.43 3.48 12.27
C ARG A 188 -4.06 4.13 12.05
N THR A 189 -3.13 4.03 13.01
CA THR A 189 -1.82 4.70 12.87
C THR A 189 -0.97 4.08 11.77
N GLU A 190 -0.85 2.75 11.75
CA GLU A 190 -0.10 2.02 10.73
C GLU A 190 -0.78 2.17 9.36
N ALA A 191 -2.11 2.11 9.33
CA ALA A 191 -2.92 2.37 8.15
C ALA A 191 -2.69 3.78 7.57
N ALA A 192 -2.55 4.81 8.41
CA ALA A 192 -2.29 6.16 7.97
C ALA A 192 -0.90 6.32 7.32
N GLU A 193 0.12 5.66 7.87
CA GLU A 193 1.47 5.63 7.29
C GLU A 193 1.46 4.95 5.91
N VAL A 194 0.83 3.77 5.82
CA VAL A 194 0.66 3.03 4.56
C VAL A 194 -0.14 3.85 3.54
N ALA A 195 -1.24 4.48 3.96
CA ALA A 195 -2.05 5.31 3.09
C ALA A 195 -1.30 6.56 2.61
N ALA A 196 -0.49 7.19 3.47
CA ALA A 196 0.35 8.32 3.09
C ALA A 196 1.41 7.90 2.05
N GLU A 197 2.03 6.74 2.23
CA GLU A 197 3.00 6.20 1.28
C GLU A 197 2.35 5.85 -0.07
N LEU A 198 1.21 5.15 -0.06
CA LEU A 198 0.46 4.83 -1.27
C LEU A 198 0.01 6.10 -2.01
N ARG A 199 -0.50 7.12 -1.31
CA ARG A 199 -0.85 8.42 -1.92
C ARG A 199 0.36 9.11 -2.57
N ALA A 200 1.55 8.97 -1.99
CA ALA A 200 2.75 9.60 -2.51
C ALA A 200 3.30 8.88 -3.76
N ARG A 201 3.11 7.56 -3.84
CA ARG A 201 3.74 6.71 -4.87
C ARG A 201 2.82 6.27 -6.01
N LEU A 202 1.52 6.15 -5.77
CA LEU A 202 0.56 5.70 -6.79
C LEU A 202 0.34 6.77 -7.85
N GLN A 203 0.32 6.34 -9.12
CA GLN A 203 -0.07 7.19 -10.25
C GLN A 203 -1.56 7.06 -10.62
N THR A 204 -2.30 6.23 -9.90
CA THR A 204 -3.73 5.97 -10.08
C THR A 204 -4.56 6.71 -9.04
N ASP A 205 -5.88 6.76 -9.26
CA ASP A 205 -6.80 7.30 -8.26
C ASP A 205 -6.75 6.43 -6.99
N PHE A 206 -6.64 7.08 -5.83
CA PHE A 206 -6.52 6.42 -4.53
C PHE A 206 -7.55 6.94 -3.56
N LEU A 207 -8.29 6.00 -2.96
CA LEU A 207 -9.27 6.26 -1.92
C LEU A 207 -8.91 5.45 -0.67
N HIS A 208 -9.00 6.10 0.49
CA HIS A 208 -8.79 5.45 1.78
C HIS A 208 -10.10 5.53 2.56
N LEU A 209 -10.68 4.37 2.85
CA LEU A 209 -11.89 4.22 3.63
C LEU A 209 -11.53 3.82 5.05
N GLU A 210 -11.84 4.71 5.97
CA GLU A 210 -11.94 4.40 7.39
C GLU A 210 -13.40 3.99 7.65
N PRO A 211 -13.67 2.76 8.12
CA PRO A 211 -14.98 2.37 8.59
C PRO A 211 -15.33 3.34 9.71
N THR A 212 -16.30 4.19 9.44
CA THR A 212 -16.72 5.21 10.39
C THR A 212 -17.28 4.46 11.59
N GLY A 213 -16.73 4.71 12.80
CA GLY A 213 -17.27 4.18 14.06
C GLY A 213 -18.78 4.48 14.19
N PRO A 214 -19.49 3.88 15.17
CA PRO A 214 -20.95 3.88 15.23
C PRO A 214 -21.52 5.29 15.03
N SER A 215 -22.06 5.53 13.83
CA SER A 215 -22.68 6.79 13.47
C SER A 215 -23.85 7.05 14.42
N VAL A 216 -23.83 8.22 15.09
CA VAL A 216 -25.05 8.83 15.65
C VAL A 216 -26.13 8.76 14.56
N PRO A 217 -27.35 8.26 14.87
CA PRO A 217 -28.38 8.09 13.85
C PRO A 217 -28.65 9.42 13.15
N VAL A 218 -28.33 9.47 11.86
CA VAL A 218 -28.77 10.55 10.97
C VAL A 218 -30.29 10.46 10.94
N ALA A 219 -30.93 11.47 11.52
CA ALA A 219 -32.38 11.59 11.56
C ALA A 219 -32.95 11.40 10.15
N PRO A 220 -34.10 10.71 10.00
CA PRO A 220 -34.73 10.53 8.70
C PRO A 220 -34.93 11.89 8.06
N ARG A 221 -34.34 12.11 6.87
CA ARG A 221 -34.72 13.24 6.03
C ARG A 221 -36.19 13.06 5.70
N GLU A 222 -37.05 13.80 6.41
CA GLU A 222 -38.46 13.92 6.09
C GLU A 222 -38.58 14.39 4.63
N ARG A 223 -38.89 13.44 3.74
CA ARG A 223 -39.42 13.77 2.42
C ARG A 223 -40.74 14.47 2.67
N GLY A 224 -40.76 15.79 2.48
CA GLY A 224 -41.97 16.57 2.43
C GLY A 224 -42.89 16.06 1.33
N HIS A 225 -43.76 15.12 1.67
CA HIS A 225 -44.98 14.84 0.94
C HIS A 225 -45.92 16.03 1.16
N ARG A 226 -45.93 16.98 0.23
CA ARG A 226 -47.09 17.84 0.01
C ARG A 226 -48.03 17.17 -0.98
N PHE A 227 -49.11 16.60 -0.45
CA PHE A 227 -50.41 16.49 -1.12
C PHE A 227 -51.44 17.03 -0.12
N ALA A 228 -52.00 18.22 -0.37
CA ALA A 228 -53.33 18.45 -0.99
C ALA A 228 -54.35 18.82 0.13
N PRO A 229 -55.58 19.31 -0.12
CA PRO A 229 -56.40 19.34 -1.34
C PRO A 229 -56.33 20.62 -2.17
#